data_AF-A0A957WYR2-F1
#
_entry.id   AF-A0A957WYR2-F1
#
_cell.length_a   1.000
_cell.length_b   1.000
_cell.length_c   1.000
_cell.angle_alpha   90.00
_cell.angle_beta   90.00
_cell.angle_gamma   90.00
#
_symmetry.space_group_name_H-M   'P 1'
#
loop_
_entity.id
_entity.type
_entity.pdbx_description
1 polymer ?
#
loop_
_entity_poly.entity_id
_entity_poly.type
_entity_poly.pdbx_seq_one_letter_code
_entity_poly.pdbx_strand_id
1 'polypeptide(L)'
;MATLAAGQSHLITGLTTGEVVSAQGGQTFTYTLTEPTPATATPTVTPVATDVTPTATPVPCVDPTTCNPVSSIGAFWRCNTPGCTDADWVGSVISWPSWSAFEDNGRTGNQSRTVYSAQGDLLYPYMGPWANGCQITAVSGTALIIEWQRGTNVWREIPVPPGQSHTIALTSPEDGVVIEGPPPPGFSVSIKNCNPQVIEKTPTPTPTSTSSALFRIGETNILSYDDADNANLLIAQQTMLPQSGTIQSLSFYVTGASGQLRLGIYDDANGGPG
;
A
#
# COMPACT_ATOMS: atom_id res chain seq x y z
N MET A 1 28.56 -8.88 -3.27
CA MET A 1 28.66 -7.46 -2.84
C MET A 1 29.88 -6.86 -3.49
N ALA A 2 29.76 -5.67 -4.10
CA ALA A 2 30.88 -4.93 -4.67
C ALA A 2 31.02 -3.59 -3.94
N THR A 3 32.25 -3.18 -3.64
CA THR A 3 32.55 -1.85 -3.07
C THR A 3 33.17 -1.00 -4.17
N LEU A 4 32.59 0.16 -4.44
CA LEU A 4 33.05 1.07 -5.50
C LEU A 4 33.59 2.36 -4.90
N ALA A 5 34.73 2.81 -5.41
CA ALA A 5 35.23 4.16 -5.22
C ALA A 5 34.64 5.11 -6.27
N ALA A 6 34.79 6.42 -6.04
CA ALA A 6 34.35 7.44 -6.99
C ALA A 6 34.94 7.20 -8.39
N GLY A 7 34.09 7.24 -9.42
CA GLY A 7 34.46 7.01 -10.82
C GLY A 7 34.55 5.54 -11.23
N GLN A 8 34.36 4.58 -10.31
CA GLN A 8 34.29 3.17 -10.66
C GLN A 8 32.87 2.75 -11.07
N SER A 9 32.79 1.78 -11.97
CA SER A 9 31.54 1.15 -12.39
C SER A 9 31.54 -0.34 -12.07
N HIS A 10 30.34 -0.91 -11.90
CA HIS A 10 30.15 -2.34 -11.71
C HIS A 10 29.02 -2.82 -12.62
N LEU A 11 29.29 -3.90 -13.36
CA LEU A 11 28.26 -4.59 -14.13
C LEU A 11 27.54 -5.56 -13.21
N ILE A 12 26.24 -5.33 -13.01
CA ILE A 12 25.38 -6.24 -12.26
C ILE A 12 24.76 -7.21 -13.27
N THR A 13 25.00 -8.51 -13.08
CA THR A 13 24.48 -9.57 -13.94
C THR A 13 23.68 -10.58 -13.14
N GLY A 14 22.73 -11.26 -13.79
CA GLY A 14 21.98 -12.36 -13.18
C GLY A 14 20.83 -11.94 -12.28
N LEU A 15 20.40 -10.67 -12.35
CA LEU A 15 19.16 -10.24 -11.71
C LEU A 15 17.97 -10.90 -12.38
N THR A 16 17.07 -11.42 -11.57
CA THR A 16 15.79 -12.00 -11.97
C THR A 16 14.66 -11.01 -11.71
N THR A 17 13.50 -11.25 -12.31
CA THR A 17 12.32 -10.38 -12.17
C THR A 17 11.94 -10.22 -10.70
N GLY A 18 11.84 -8.97 -10.24
CA GLY A 18 11.48 -8.63 -8.86
C GLY A 18 12.66 -8.45 -7.92
N GLU A 19 13.90 -8.74 -8.35
CA GLU A 19 15.08 -8.42 -7.56
C GLU A 19 15.42 -6.93 -7.64
N VAL A 20 15.74 -6.35 -6.48
CA VAL A 20 16.08 -4.93 -6.34
C VAL A 20 17.57 -4.75 -6.15
N VAL A 21 18.13 -3.73 -6.80
CA VAL A 21 19.50 -3.28 -6.54
C VAL A 21 19.47 -2.19 -5.49
N SER A 22 20.16 -2.41 -4.37
CA SER A 22 20.36 -1.39 -3.34
C SER A 22 21.80 -0.86 -3.41
N ALA A 23 21.95 0.46 -3.52
CA ALA A 23 23.23 1.15 -3.36
C ALA A 23 23.25 1.84 -1.99
N GLN A 24 24.27 1.57 -1.19
CA GLN A 24 24.43 2.13 0.16
C GLN A 24 25.83 2.70 0.34
N GLY A 25 25.95 3.77 1.11
CA GLY A 25 27.21 4.42 1.42
C GLY A 25 27.17 5.01 2.82
N GLY A 26 28.33 5.04 3.49
CA GLY A 26 28.47 5.66 4.82
C GLY A 26 28.51 7.19 4.80
N GLN A 27 28.44 7.81 3.61
CA GLN A 27 28.41 9.25 3.36
C GLN A 27 27.47 9.52 2.18
N THR A 28 27.08 10.78 1.96
CA THR A 28 26.30 11.17 0.78
C THR A 28 27.08 10.88 -0.51
N PHE A 29 26.42 10.26 -1.49
CA PHE A 29 26.99 9.96 -2.80
C PHE A 29 25.94 10.13 -3.90
N THR A 30 26.41 10.23 -5.14
CA THR A 30 25.57 10.20 -6.35
C THR A 30 25.98 9.00 -7.21
N TYR A 31 25.01 8.45 -7.95
CA TYR A 31 25.25 7.35 -8.87
C TYR A 31 24.38 7.50 -10.12
N THR A 32 24.79 6.84 -11.20
CA THR A 32 24.02 6.74 -12.44
C THR A 32 23.81 5.27 -12.77
N LEU A 33 22.57 4.88 -13.01
CA LEU A 33 22.23 3.54 -13.51
C LEU A 33 22.12 3.61 -15.04
N THR A 34 22.83 2.72 -15.74
CA THR A 34 22.75 2.59 -17.20
C THR A 34 22.26 1.20 -17.52
N GLU A 35 21.06 1.10 -18.09
CA GLU A 35 20.53 -0.16 -18.59
C GLU A 35 21.22 -0.54 -19.91
N PRO A 36 21.52 -1.82 -20.15
CA PRO A 36 22.06 -2.23 -21.43
C PRO A 36 21.03 -1.94 -22.52
N THR A 37 21.45 -1.24 -23.58
CA THR A 37 20.63 -1.03 -24.76
C THR A 37 20.27 -2.40 -25.35
N PRO A 38 18.97 -2.69 -25.63
CA PRO A 38 18.59 -3.95 -26.25
C PRO A 38 19.39 -4.15 -27.53
N ALA A 39 20.12 -5.27 -27.62
CA ALA A 39 20.89 -5.59 -28.81
C ALA A 39 19.92 -5.67 -30.00
N THR A 40 20.10 -4.76 -30.96
CA THR A 40 19.37 -4.81 -32.24
C THR A 40 19.84 -6.05 -32.99
N ALA A 41 19.00 -7.08 -33.04
CA ALA A 41 19.30 -8.32 -33.74
C ALA A 41 19.55 -8.03 -35.23
N THR A 42 20.76 -8.30 -35.69
CA THR A 42 21.09 -8.31 -37.12
C THR A 42 20.57 -9.62 -37.73
N PRO A 43 19.71 -9.59 -38.76
CA PRO A 43 19.14 -10.82 -39.32
C PRO A 43 20.23 -11.58 -40.09
N THR A 44 20.67 -12.71 -39.54
CA THR A 44 21.47 -13.70 -40.26
C THR A 44 20.53 -14.79 -40.76
N VAL A 45 20.35 -14.87 -42.08
CA VAL A 45 19.57 -15.90 -42.76
C VAL A 45 20.35 -17.22 -42.74
N THR A 46 19.80 -18.26 -42.11
CA THR A 46 20.26 -19.66 -42.16
C THR A 46 19.03 -20.56 -42.05
N PRO A 47 18.94 -21.66 -42.83
CA PRO A 47 17.65 -22.27 -43.18
C PRO A 47 17.04 -23.13 -42.08
N VAL A 48 15.70 -23.11 -42.12
CA VAL A 48 14.67 -23.79 -41.35
C VAL A 48 15.08 -25.15 -40.76
N ALA A 49 15.22 -25.18 -39.44
CA ALA A 49 14.90 -26.35 -38.62
C ALA A 49 13.61 -26.03 -37.84
N THR A 50 12.63 -26.93 -37.91
CA THR A 50 11.39 -26.88 -37.13
C THR A 50 11.73 -27.06 -35.66
N ASP A 51 12.05 -25.97 -34.99
CA ASP A 51 12.13 -25.89 -33.54
C ASP A 51 10.84 -25.23 -33.03
N VAL A 52 10.06 -25.99 -32.27
CA VAL A 52 8.91 -25.49 -31.51
C VAL A 52 9.46 -24.81 -30.27
N THR A 53 10.02 -23.61 -30.47
CA THR A 53 10.36 -22.72 -29.37
C THR A 53 9.05 -22.26 -28.72
N PRO A 54 8.82 -22.49 -27.41
CA PRO A 54 7.68 -21.90 -26.73
C PRO A 54 7.85 -20.39 -26.78
N THR A 55 6.92 -19.71 -27.46
CA THR A 55 6.79 -18.25 -27.44
C THR A 55 6.71 -17.82 -25.99
N ALA A 56 7.79 -17.26 -25.44
CA ALA A 56 7.75 -16.63 -24.14
C ALA A 56 6.72 -15.51 -24.23
N THR A 57 5.58 -15.68 -23.55
CA THR A 57 4.57 -14.63 -23.44
C THR A 57 5.27 -13.39 -22.89
N PRO A 58 5.27 -12.25 -23.60
CA PRO A 58 5.89 -11.03 -23.10
C PRO A 58 5.37 -10.76 -21.70
N VAL A 59 6.26 -10.49 -20.75
CA VAL A 59 5.86 -10.11 -19.39
C VAL A 59 5.00 -8.86 -19.51
N PRO A 60 3.72 -8.89 -19.09
CA PRO A 60 2.84 -7.74 -19.22
C PRO A 60 3.38 -6.61 -18.33
N CYS A 61 3.63 -5.42 -18.89
CA CYS A 61 4.05 -4.29 -18.08
C CYS A 61 2.86 -3.71 -17.31
N VAL A 62 3.08 -3.36 -16.04
CA VAL A 62 2.03 -2.91 -15.11
C VAL A 62 2.24 -1.49 -14.56
N ASP A 63 3.38 -0.83 -14.84
CA ASP A 63 3.64 0.54 -14.37
C ASP A 63 3.06 1.57 -15.37
N PRO A 64 2.01 2.32 -15.00
CA PRO A 64 1.39 3.29 -15.90
C PRO A 64 2.24 4.53 -16.18
N THR A 65 3.34 4.72 -15.45
CA THR A 65 4.23 5.89 -15.61
C THR A 65 5.39 5.64 -16.57
N THR A 66 5.73 4.38 -16.81
CA THR A 66 6.87 4.00 -17.64
C THR A 66 6.49 3.15 -18.84
N CYS A 67 5.28 2.59 -18.88
CA CYS A 67 4.86 1.65 -19.92
C CYS A 67 3.71 2.11 -20.80
N ASN A 68 3.71 1.59 -22.03
CA ASN A 68 2.62 1.69 -22.98
C ASN A 68 2.66 0.49 -23.95
N PRO A 69 1.65 -0.41 -23.97
CA PRO A 69 0.44 -0.41 -23.14
C PRO A 69 0.71 -0.87 -21.70
N VAL A 70 -0.18 -0.46 -20.80
CA VAL A 70 -0.23 -0.87 -19.39
C VAL A 70 -1.25 -2.01 -19.25
N SER A 71 -0.84 -3.10 -18.62
CA SER A 71 -1.69 -4.27 -18.37
C SER A 71 -2.39 -4.14 -17.03
N SER A 72 -3.64 -4.56 -16.95
CA SER A 72 -4.38 -4.57 -15.69
C SER A 72 -3.87 -5.67 -14.76
N ILE A 73 -4.01 -5.43 -13.46
CA ILE A 73 -3.66 -6.34 -12.38
C ILE A 73 -4.97 -6.94 -11.84
N GLY A 74 -5.01 -8.26 -11.63
CA GLY A 74 -6.14 -8.89 -10.95
C GLY A 74 -6.31 -8.33 -9.54
N ALA A 75 -7.52 -7.89 -9.21
CA ALA A 75 -7.79 -7.08 -8.04
C ALA A 75 -8.91 -7.64 -7.17
N PHE A 76 -8.74 -7.50 -5.86
CA PHE A 76 -9.66 -7.92 -4.81
C PHE A 76 -9.99 -6.72 -3.93
N TRP A 77 -11.24 -6.27 -3.97
CA TRP A 77 -11.75 -5.22 -3.08
C TRP A 77 -12.22 -5.88 -1.80
N ARG A 78 -11.44 -5.70 -0.74
CA ARG A 78 -11.66 -6.33 0.57
C ARG A 78 -12.19 -5.34 1.58
N CYS A 79 -13.14 -5.78 2.40
CA CYS A 79 -13.62 -5.03 3.56
C CYS A 79 -12.47 -4.56 4.46
N ASN A 80 -12.48 -3.28 4.83
CA ASN A 80 -11.39 -2.63 5.58
C ASN A 80 -11.87 -1.88 6.84
N THR A 81 -13.14 -1.98 7.21
CA THR A 81 -13.68 -1.40 8.45
C THR A 81 -14.38 -2.45 9.31
N PRO A 82 -14.38 -2.31 10.66
CA PRO A 82 -15.17 -3.17 11.53
C PRO A 82 -16.66 -3.20 11.11
N GLY A 83 -17.23 -4.40 11.05
CA GLY A 83 -18.62 -4.63 10.62
C GLY A 83 -18.82 -4.84 9.12
N CYS A 84 -17.81 -4.54 8.29
CA CYS A 84 -17.80 -4.92 6.90
C CYS A 84 -17.37 -6.38 6.77
N THR A 85 -18.28 -7.27 6.36
CA THR A 85 -18.05 -8.72 6.32
C THR A 85 -18.40 -9.36 4.97
N ASP A 86 -18.74 -8.55 3.97
CA ASP A 86 -19.07 -9.06 2.65
C ASP A 86 -17.84 -9.69 1.97
N ALA A 87 -18.11 -10.59 1.04
CA ALA A 87 -17.06 -11.19 0.21
C ALA A 87 -16.32 -10.13 -0.62
N ASP A 88 -15.06 -10.45 -0.98
CA ASP A 88 -14.25 -9.62 -1.84
C ASP A 88 -14.95 -9.39 -3.19
N TRP A 89 -14.97 -8.15 -3.69
CA TRP A 89 -15.28 -7.93 -5.10
C TRP A 89 -14.05 -8.30 -5.93
N VAL A 90 -14.25 -8.97 -7.05
CA VAL A 90 -13.15 -9.50 -7.88
C VAL A 90 -13.22 -8.89 -9.27
N GLY A 91 -12.09 -8.40 -9.75
CA GLY A 91 -11.97 -7.74 -11.05
C GLY A 91 -10.52 -7.58 -11.46
N SER A 92 -10.25 -6.56 -12.27
CA SER A 92 -8.90 -6.09 -12.55
C SER A 92 -8.84 -4.57 -12.61
N VAL A 93 -7.67 -3.98 -12.36
CA VAL A 93 -7.48 -2.52 -12.31
C VAL A 93 -6.16 -2.08 -12.93
N ILE A 94 -6.07 -0.82 -13.35
CA ILE A 94 -4.79 -0.12 -13.48
C ILE A 94 -4.41 0.46 -12.13
N SER A 95 -3.26 0.07 -11.59
CA SER A 95 -2.75 0.60 -10.32
C SER A 95 -1.72 1.70 -10.58
N TRP A 96 -1.77 2.76 -9.78
CA TRP A 96 -0.86 3.90 -9.88
C TRP A 96 0.15 3.92 -8.72
N PRO A 97 1.19 4.77 -8.79
CA PRO A 97 2.05 5.01 -7.64
C PRO A 97 1.26 5.52 -6.42
N SER A 98 1.63 5.04 -5.23
CA SER A 98 0.93 5.31 -3.95
C SER A 98 0.83 6.79 -3.56
N TRP A 99 1.72 7.62 -4.10
CA TRP A 99 1.72 9.08 -3.90
C TRP A 99 0.71 9.80 -4.80
N SER A 100 0.13 9.13 -5.80
CA SER A 100 -0.78 9.72 -6.79
C SER A 100 -2.21 9.17 -6.75
N ALA A 101 -2.45 8.07 -6.05
CA ALA A 101 -3.76 7.43 -6.00
C ALA A 101 -4.01 6.80 -4.63
N PHE A 102 -5.28 6.54 -4.34
CA PHE A 102 -5.72 5.92 -3.11
C PHE A 102 -5.87 4.40 -3.29
N GLU A 103 -5.61 3.68 -2.21
CA GLU A 103 -5.76 2.23 -2.08
C GLU A 103 -7.19 1.79 -1.75
N ASP A 104 -7.99 2.72 -1.25
CA ASP A 104 -9.35 2.48 -0.80
C ASP A 104 -10.35 3.39 -1.49
N ASN A 105 -11.60 2.97 -1.44
CA ASN A 105 -12.70 3.69 -2.06
C ASN A 105 -13.18 4.89 -1.19
N GLY A 106 -12.72 5.03 0.06
CA GLY A 106 -13.15 6.12 0.94
C GLY A 106 -14.62 6.05 1.34
N ARG A 107 -15.33 4.97 1.01
CA ARG A 107 -16.71 4.72 1.48
C ARG A 107 -16.66 4.25 2.93
N THR A 108 -17.80 4.30 3.61
CA THR A 108 -17.95 3.83 5.00
C THR A 108 -18.86 2.60 5.10
N GLY A 109 -18.81 1.93 6.25
CA GLY A 109 -19.69 0.79 6.55
C GLY A 109 -19.43 -0.40 5.63
N ASN A 110 -20.50 -1.14 5.28
CA ASN A 110 -20.39 -2.38 4.50
C ASN A 110 -19.91 -2.19 3.06
N GLN A 111 -19.73 -0.94 2.59
CA GLN A 111 -19.17 -0.65 1.27
C GLN A 111 -17.72 -0.19 1.32
N SER A 112 -17.13 -0.04 2.52
CA SER A 112 -15.73 0.36 2.66
C SER A 112 -14.82 -0.77 2.16
N ARG A 113 -13.93 -0.46 1.21
CA ARG A 113 -13.03 -1.44 0.59
C ARG A 113 -11.64 -0.89 0.36
N THR A 114 -10.63 -1.73 0.58
CA THR A 114 -9.23 -1.54 0.15
C THR A 114 -8.89 -2.59 -0.92
N VAL A 115 -8.06 -2.22 -1.90
CA VAL A 115 -7.80 -3.06 -3.09
C VAL A 115 -6.45 -3.77 -2.98
N TYR A 116 -6.46 -5.07 -3.22
CA TYR A 116 -5.28 -5.92 -3.17
C TYR A 116 -5.08 -6.73 -4.46
N SER A 117 -3.84 -7.08 -4.77
CA SER A 117 -3.51 -8.09 -5.78
C SER A 117 -3.89 -9.50 -5.30
N ALA A 118 -3.83 -10.50 -6.18
CA ALA A 118 -3.98 -11.90 -5.80
C ALA A 118 -2.91 -12.36 -4.79
N GLN A 119 -1.75 -11.70 -4.78
CA GLN A 119 -0.62 -11.97 -3.90
C GLN A 119 -0.73 -11.22 -2.57
N GLY A 120 -1.72 -10.33 -2.42
CA GLY A 120 -1.93 -9.53 -1.21
C GLY A 120 -1.21 -8.18 -1.22
N ASP A 121 -0.60 -7.77 -2.34
CA ASP A 121 0.02 -6.45 -2.48
C ASP A 121 -1.05 -5.37 -2.53
N LEU A 122 -0.79 -4.22 -1.90
CA LEU A 122 -1.69 -3.07 -1.94
C LEU A 122 -1.68 -2.44 -3.34
N LEU A 123 -2.86 -2.23 -3.92
CA LEU A 123 -3.05 -1.56 -5.20
C LEU A 123 -3.64 -0.17 -4.98
N TYR A 124 -3.34 0.77 -5.87
CA TYR A 124 -3.81 2.16 -5.80
C TYR A 124 -4.58 2.54 -7.08
N PRO A 125 -5.81 2.01 -7.26
CA PRO A 125 -6.56 2.23 -8.49
C PRO A 125 -7.38 3.54 -8.49
N TYR A 126 -7.56 4.17 -7.33
CA TYR A 126 -8.40 5.36 -7.18
C TYR A 126 -7.59 6.63 -7.46
N MET A 127 -7.63 7.10 -8.70
CA MET A 127 -7.00 8.34 -9.14
C MET A 127 -7.73 9.55 -8.52
N GLY A 128 -6.99 10.65 -8.32
CA GLY A 128 -7.56 11.92 -7.85
C GLY A 128 -7.95 12.88 -8.99
N PRO A 129 -8.23 14.16 -8.67
CA PRO A 129 -8.67 15.16 -9.65
C PRO A 129 -7.68 15.43 -10.80
N TRP A 130 -6.39 15.09 -10.60
CA TRP A 130 -5.36 15.20 -11.63
C TRP A 130 -5.64 14.30 -12.84
N ALA A 131 -6.50 13.29 -12.71
CA ALA A 131 -6.94 12.42 -13.79
C ALA A 131 -7.71 13.16 -14.89
N ASN A 132 -8.27 14.34 -14.58
CA ASN A 132 -9.06 15.09 -15.55
C ASN A 132 -8.23 15.45 -16.79
N GLY A 133 -8.74 15.12 -17.98
CA GLY A 133 -8.04 15.32 -19.25
C GLY A 133 -7.10 14.17 -19.67
N CYS A 134 -6.90 13.16 -18.82
CA CYS A 134 -6.26 11.90 -19.22
C CYS A 134 -7.03 11.24 -20.38
N GLN A 135 -6.32 10.81 -21.41
CA GLN A 135 -6.89 10.00 -22.48
C GLN A 135 -6.50 8.53 -22.31
N ILE A 136 -7.51 7.67 -22.22
CA ILE A 136 -7.37 6.24 -22.03
C ILE A 136 -7.85 5.54 -23.31
N THR A 137 -6.98 4.77 -23.94
CA THR A 137 -7.29 3.94 -25.10
C THR A 137 -7.23 2.48 -24.70
N ALA A 138 -8.31 1.72 -24.84
CA ALA A 138 -8.26 0.29 -24.59
C ALA A 138 -7.50 -0.42 -25.72
N VAL A 139 -6.47 -1.19 -25.36
CA VAL A 139 -5.61 -1.93 -26.29
C VAL A 139 -6.06 -3.38 -26.39
N SER A 140 -6.39 -4.01 -25.26
CA SER A 140 -6.99 -5.34 -25.20
C SER A 140 -8.04 -5.40 -24.11
N GLY A 141 -9.08 -6.23 -24.27
CA GLY A 141 -10.21 -6.26 -23.34
C GLY A 141 -11.00 -4.95 -23.30
N THR A 142 -12.16 -4.97 -22.65
CA THR A 142 -12.93 -3.74 -22.40
C THR A 142 -12.49 -3.17 -21.06
N ALA A 143 -12.00 -1.94 -21.06
CA ALA A 143 -11.77 -1.17 -19.85
C ALA A 143 -13.09 -0.48 -19.44
N LEU A 144 -13.40 -0.47 -18.15
CA LEU A 144 -14.48 0.30 -17.57
C LEU A 144 -13.87 1.49 -16.83
N ILE A 145 -14.14 2.69 -17.32
CA ILE A 145 -13.73 3.92 -16.66
C ILE A 145 -14.88 4.37 -15.78
N ILE A 146 -14.61 4.51 -14.49
CA ILE A 146 -15.56 5.01 -13.50
C ILE A 146 -15.13 6.42 -13.10
N GLU A 147 -15.87 7.42 -13.55
CA GLU A 147 -15.71 8.81 -13.09
C GLU A 147 -16.60 8.99 -11.86
N TRP A 148 -16.02 9.40 -10.74
CA TRP A 148 -16.61 9.17 -9.43
C TRP A 148 -16.45 10.34 -8.48
N GLN A 149 -17.46 10.57 -7.64
CA GLN A 149 -17.31 11.33 -6.39
C GLN A 149 -16.88 10.38 -5.27
N ARG A 150 -15.58 10.37 -4.95
CA ARG A 150 -14.96 9.44 -3.99
C ARG A 150 -15.68 9.43 -2.64
N GLY A 151 -15.82 8.24 -2.08
CA GLY A 151 -16.53 7.99 -0.83
C GLY A 151 -18.06 7.97 -0.93
N THR A 152 -18.62 8.17 -2.12
CA THR A 152 -20.09 8.17 -2.32
C THR A 152 -20.56 7.08 -3.27
N ASN A 153 -21.88 7.03 -3.48
CA ASN A 153 -22.53 6.20 -4.49
C ASN A 153 -22.92 6.98 -5.76
N VAL A 154 -22.21 8.07 -6.06
CA VAL A 154 -22.45 8.92 -7.24
C VAL A 154 -21.32 8.74 -8.24
N TRP A 155 -21.54 7.97 -9.31
CA TRP A 155 -20.55 7.71 -10.35
C TRP A 155 -21.18 7.60 -11.75
N ARG A 156 -20.33 7.71 -12.77
CA ARG A 156 -20.64 7.40 -14.17
C ARG A 156 -19.72 6.29 -14.65
N GLU A 157 -20.30 5.33 -15.38
CA GLU A 157 -19.59 4.21 -15.98
C GLU A 157 -19.45 4.42 -17.48
N ILE A 158 -18.22 4.34 -17.99
CA ILE A 158 -17.90 4.46 -19.40
C ILE A 158 -17.16 3.20 -19.85
N PRO A 159 -17.83 2.26 -20.54
CA PRO A 159 -17.13 1.14 -21.15
C PRO A 159 -16.34 1.62 -22.37
N VAL A 160 -15.07 1.24 -22.43
CA VAL A 160 -14.14 1.53 -23.53
C VAL A 160 -13.69 0.21 -24.16
N PRO A 161 -14.34 -0.24 -25.24
CA PRO A 161 -13.95 -1.43 -25.99
C PRO A 161 -12.56 -1.30 -26.63
N PRO A 162 -11.90 -2.41 -26.98
CA PRO A 162 -10.61 -2.39 -27.67
C PRO A 162 -10.60 -1.49 -28.90
N GLY A 163 -9.55 -0.68 -29.04
CA GLY A 163 -9.37 0.30 -30.12
C GLY A 163 -10.11 1.63 -29.91
N GLN A 164 -11.00 1.72 -28.92
CA GLN A 164 -11.67 2.98 -28.58
C GLN A 164 -10.89 3.78 -27.53
N SER A 165 -11.16 5.08 -27.47
CA SER A 165 -10.56 5.99 -26.51
C SER A 165 -11.63 6.80 -25.79
N HIS A 166 -11.38 7.07 -24.52
CA HIS A 166 -12.14 8.01 -23.71
C HIS A 166 -11.19 9.07 -23.15
N THR A 167 -11.64 10.31 -23.10
CA THR A 167 -10.92 11.37 -22.39
C THR A 167 -11.69 11.67 -21.12
N ILE A 168 -11.03 11.48 -19.98
CA ILE A 168 -11.62 11.69 -18.67
C ILE A 168 -12.08 13.15 -18.56
N ALA A 169 -13.34 13.34 -18.18
CA ALA A 169 -13.97 14.64 -18.05
C ALA A 169 -14.77 14.68 -16.75
N LEU A 170 -14.09 14.98 -15.64
CA LEU A 170 -14.70 15.09 -14.32
C LEU A 170 -15.67 16.28 -14.28
N THR A 171 -16.88 16.01 -13.84
CA THR A 171 -17.94 17.01 -13.64
C THR A 171 -18.31 17.06 -12.17
N SER A 172 -18.41 18.26 -11.60
CA SER A 172 -18.78 18.40 -10.17
C SER A 172 -20.07 17.63 -9.87
N PRO A 173 -20.10 16.77 -8.83
CA PRO A 173 -19.15 16.68 -7.72
C PRO A 173 -18.03 15.61 -7.86
N GLU A 174 -17.79 15.07 -9.05
CA GLU A 174 -16.76 14.04 -9.28
C GLU A 174 -15.35 14.59 -9.03
N ASP A 175 -14.54 13.80 -8.33
CA ASP A 175 -13.20 14.16 -7.87
C ASP A 175 -12.19 13.01 -8.03
N GLY A 176 -12.59 11.88 -8.62
CA GLY A 176 -11.71 10.75 -8.83
C GLY A 176 -12.12 9.86 -9.99
N VAL A 177 -11.20 8.96 -10.36
CA VAL A 177 -11.39 7.98 -11.42
C VAL A 177 -10.86 6.62 -11.00
N VAL A 178 -11.54 5.56 -11.44
CA VAL A 178 -10.99 4.20 -11.46
C VAL A 178 -11.01 3.68 -12.89
N ILE A 179 -9.96 2.97 -13.28
CA ILE A 179 -9.92 2.19 -14.52
C ILE A 179 -9.92 0.73 -14.12
N GLU A 180 -11.05 0.06 -14.29
CA GLU A 180 -11.26 -1.33 -13.89
C GLU A 180 -11.81 -2.17 -15.03
N GLY A 181 -12.02 -3.46 -14.77
CA GLY A 181 -12.53 -4.40 -15.74
C GLY A 181 -12.83 -5.74 -15.11
N PRO A 182 -13.28 -6.71 -15.92
CA PRO A 182 -13.56 -8.05 -15.43
C PRO A 182 -12.29 -8.71 -14.84
N PRO A 183 -12.45 -9.80 -14.08
CA PRO A 183 -11.33 -10.63 -13.65
C PRO A 183 -10.43 -11.08 -14.83
N PRO A 184 -9.21 -11.60 -14.56
CA PRO A 184 -8.28 -12.08 -15.58
C PRO A 184 -8.96 -12.92 -16.69
N PRO A 185 -8.58 -12.72 -17.98
CA PRO A 185 -7.32 -12.12 -18.44
C PRO A 185 -7.27 -10.59 -18.38
N GLY A 186 -8.34 -9.91 -17.96
CA GLY A 186 -8.34 -8.47 -17.72
C GLY A 186 -8.30 -7.65 -19.01
N PHE A 187 -7.61 -6.51 -18.97
CA PHE A 187 -7.53 -5.56 -20.06
C PHE A 187 -6.15 -4.88 -20.10
N SER A 188 -5.85 -4.17 -21.17
CA SER A 188 -4.68 -3.28 -21.24
C SER A 188 -5.08 -1.95 -21.87
N VAL A 189 -4.39 -0.88 -21.46
CA VAL A 189 -4.66 0.48 -21.93
C VAL A 189 -3.38 1.19 -22.38
N SER A 190 -3.49 2.01 -23.42
CA SER A 190 -2.54 3.08 -23.69
C SER A 190 -3.04 4.34 -22.99
N ILE A 191 -2.14 5.03 -22.31
CA ILE A 191 -2.45 6.22 -21.53
C ILE A 191 -1.72 7.42 -22.14
N LYS A 192 -2.43 8.54 -22.31
CA LYS A 192 -1.87 9.80 -22.81
C LYS A 192 -2.37 10.97 -21.98
N ASN A 193 -1.55 12.03 -21.91
CA ASN A 193 -1.86 13.27 -21.20
C ASN A 193 -2.21 13.08 -19.72
N CYS A 194 -1.72 12.00 -19.11
CA CYS A 194 -1.80 11.83 -17.67
C CYS A 194 -0.53 12.34 -17.02
N ASN A 195 -0.69 13.21 -16.03
CA ASN A 195 0.42 13.72 -15.23
C ASN A 195 0.09 13.50 -13.75
N PRO A 196 0.38 12.31 -13.20
CA PRO A 196 0.10 12.00 -11.81
C PRO A 196 0.65 13.08 -10.89
N GLN A 197 -0.20 13.59 -10.00
CA GLN A 197 0.19 14.58 -9.01
C GLN A 197 0.20 13.95 -7.63
N VAL A 198 0.98 14.53 -6.72
CA VAL A 198 0.88 14.19 -5.30
C VAL A 198 -0.55 14.44 -4.84
N ILE A 199 -1.20 13.42 -4.33
CA ILE A 199 -2.47 13.56 -3.64
C ILE A 199 -2.17 13.79 -2.16
N GLU A 200 -2.64 14.91 -1.63
CA GLU A 200 -2.68 15.07 -0.18
C GLU A 200 -3.78 14.15 0.33
N LYS A 201 -3.38 12.99 0.83
CA LYS A 201 -4.30 12.14 1.58
C LYS A 201 -4.71 12.97 2.78
N THR A 202 -5.97 13.39 2.84
CA THR A 202 -6.55 13.91 4.08
C THR A 202 -6.16 12.89 5.14
N PRO A 203 -5.36 13.28 6.16
CA PRO A 203 -4.98 12.31 7.17
C PRO A 203 -6.29 11.70 7.65
N THR A 204 -6.44 10.38 7.53
CA THR A 204 -7.39 9.63 8.38
C THR A 204 -7.26 10.30 9.72
N PRO A 205 -8.34 10.85 10.34
CA PRO A 205 -8.21 11.62 11.55
C PRO A 205 -7.39 10.77 12.51
N THR A 206 -6.10 11.10 12.56
CA THR A 206 -5.20 10.64 13.59
C THR A 206 -5.90 11.27 14.77
N PRO A 207 -6.42 10.47 15.72
CA PRO A 207 -7.20 11.02 16.82
C PRO A 207 -6.44 12.24 17.27
N THR A 208 -7.04 13.43 17.09
CA THR A 208 -6.37 14.71 17.31
C THR A 208 -5.62 14.52 18.60
N SER A 209 -4.29 14.56 18.54
CA SER A 209 -3.44 14.35 19.70
C SER A 209 -3.83 15.45 20.67
N THR A 210 -4.79 15.10 21.52
CA THR A 210 -5.32 15.95 22.55
C THR A 210 -4.12 16.02 23.47
N SER A 211 -3.45 17.19 23.48
CA SER A 211 -2.34 17.55 24.37
C SER A 211 -2.12 16.48 25.41
N SER A 212 -1.08 15.66 25.27
CA SER A 212 -0.69 14.53 26.15
C SER A 212 -1.44 14.59 27.48
N ALA A 213 -2.66 14.07 27.49
CA ALA A 213 -3.44 14.03 28.71
C ALA A 213 -2.77 12.91 29.49
N LEU A 214 -2.22 13.26 30.64
CA LEU A 214 -1.55 12.30 31.52
C LEU A 214 -2.55 11.17 31.83
N PHE A 215 -2.39 10.03 31.18
CA PHE A 215 -3.22 8.85 31.37
C PHE A 215 -2.74 8.14 32.64
N ARG A 216 -3.45 8.33 33.74
CA ARG A 216 -3.13 7.70 35.03
C ARG A 216 -3.76 6.32 35.09
N ILE A 217 -2.94 5.31 35.30
CA ILE A 217 -3.36 3.94 35.57
C ILE A 217 -3.03 3.65 37.03
N GLY A 218 -3.98 3.05 37.75
CA GLY A 218 -3.81 2.65 39.15
C GLY A 218 -4.31 3.69 40.15
N GLU A 219 -4.13 3.38 41.44
CA GLU A 219 -4.42 4.29 42.54
C GLU A 219 -3.36 5.40 42.59
N THR A 220 -3.79 6.65 42.74
CA THR A 220 -2.92 7.84 42.68
C THR A 220 -2.82 8.55 44.03
N ASN A 221 -3.60 8.13 45.01
CA ASN A 221 -3.58 8.59 46.38
C ASN A 221 -2.88 7.55 47.26
N ILE A 222 -2.15 8.03 48.27
CA ILE A 222 -1.71 7.17 49.36
C ILE A 222 -2.93 6.93 50.25
N LEU A 223 -3.37 5.68 50.35
CA LEU A 223 -4.48 5.29 51.20
C LEU A 223 -4.04 5.23 52.67
N SER A 224 -5.00 5.35 53.59
CA SER A 224 -4.73 5.30 55.04
C SER A 224 -4.53 3.87 55.57
N TYR A 225 -4.54 2.88 54.69
CA TYR A 225 -4.34 1.47 54.99
C TYR A 225 -3.34 0.88 54.00
N ASP A 226 -2.56 -0.11 54.47
CA ASP A 226 -1.59 -0.80 53.65
C ASP A 226 -2.29 -1.83 52.73
N ASP A 227 -1.81 -1.98 51.50
CA ASP A 227 -2.14 -3.10 50.62
C ASP A 227 -1.21 -4.28 50.97
N ALA A 228 -1.71 -5.18 51.82
CA ALA A 228 -0.97 -6.31 52.39
C ALA A 228 -1.79 -7.60 52.33
N ASP A 229 -1.19 -8.73 52.72
CA ASP A 229 -1.84 -10.04 52.86
C ASP A 229 -2.33 -10.73 51.58
N ASN A 230 -1.84 -10.32 50.41
CA ASN A 230 -2.13 -10.97 49.12
C ASN A 230 -1.47 -12.36 48.95
N ALA A 231 -0.95 -13.00 50.01
CA ALA A 231 -0.40 -14.35 50.02
C ALA A 231 0.58 -14.68 48.86
N ASN A 232 1.45 -13.73 48.49
CA ASN A 232 2.40 -13.85 47.37
C ASN A 232 1.74 -13.97 45.98
N LEU A 233 0.50 -13.50 45.84
CA LEU A 233 -0.21 -13.42 44.57
C LEU A 233 0.30 -12.24 43.73
N LEU A 234 0.72 -12.52 42.49
CA LEU A 234 0.98 -11.49 41.48
C LEU A 234 -0.37 -10.99 40.94
N ILE A 235 -0.84 -9.85 41.43
CA ILE A 235 -2.04 -9.21 40.89
C ILE A 235 -1.62 -8.26 39.76
N ALA A 236 -2.05 -8.57 38.54
CA ALA A 236 -1.86 -7.68 37.39
C ALA A 236 -3.05 -6.73 37.27
N GLN A 237 -2.77 -5.44 37.13
CA GLN A 237 -3.79 -4.48 36.71
C GLN A 237 -3.84 -4.47 35.18
N GLN A 238 -4.86 -5.10 34.61
CA GLN A 238 -5.10 -5.01 33.18
C GLN A 238 -5.65 -3.63 32.83
N THR A 239 -5.11 -3.02 31.78
CA THR A 239 -5.59 -1.75 31.24
C THR A 239 -5.48 -1.75 29.73
N MET A 240 -6.41 -1.09 29.05
CA MET A 240 -6.33 -0.86 27.60
C MET A 240 -5.88 0.57 27.36
N LEU A 241 -4.76 0.73 26.64
CA LEU A 241 -4.29 2.06 26.25
C LEU A 241 -5.11 2.55 25.05
N PRO A 242 -5.73 3.74 25.13
CA PRO A 242 -6.53 4.28 24.03
C PRO A 242 -5.67 4.71 22.82
N GLN A 243 -4.35 4.80 23.00
CA GLN A 243 -3.35 5.15 21.99
C GLN A 243 -1.98 4.58 22.40
N SER A 244 -1.11 4.33 21.43
CA SER A 244 0.30 4.01 21.71
C SER A 244 0.98 5.17 22.46
N GLY A 245 1.84 4.86 23.41
CA GLY A 245 2.52 5.87 24.21
C GLY A 245 3.78 5.35 24.92
N THR A 246 4.53 6.26 25.52
CA THR A 246 5.71 5.93 26.33
C THR A 246 5.34 6.05 27.82
N ILE A 247 5.69 5.06 28.61
CA ILE A 247 5.54 5.13 30.08
C ILE A 247 6.56 6.14 30.60
N GLN A 248 6.09 7.20 31.25
CA GLN A 248 6.96 8.25 31.77
C GLN A 248 7.42 8.01 33.20
N SER A 249 6.58 7.37 34.03
CA SER A 249 6.88 7.09 35.43
C SER A 249 6.10 5.89 35.95
N LEU A 250 6.75 5.10 36.81
CA LEU A 250 6.11 4.10 37.67
C LEU A 250 6.45 4.46 39.12
N SER A 251 5.45 4.50 39.99
CA SER A 251 5.62 4.86 41.39
C SER A 251 4.85 3.89 42.27
N PHE A 252 5.45 3.53 43.40
CA PHE A 252 4.84 2.68 44.42
C PHE A 252 5.25 3.23 45.79
N TYR A 253 4.37 3.07 46.78
CA TYR A 253 4.60 3.56 48.14
C TYR A 253 4.63 2.37 49.10
N VAL A 254 5.66 2.30 49.95
CA VAL A 254 5.85 1.20 50.92
C VAL A 254 6.18 1.80 52.28
N THR A 255 5.38 1.47 53.28
CA THR A 255 5.52 1.94 54.67
C THR A 255 6.46 1.06 55.50
N GLY A 256 6.64 -0.21 55.10
CA GLY A 256 7.62 -1.13 55.67
C GLY A 256 8.01 -2.23 54.68
N ALA A 257 9.29 -2.32 54.30
CA ALA A 257 9.76 -3.30 53.33
C ALA A 257 10.44 -4.49 54.02
N SER A 258 9.94 -5.70 53.76
CA SER A 258 10.66 -6.96 54.00
C SER A 258 10.57 -7.80 52.73
N GLY A 259 11.71 -8.21 52.15
CA GLY A 259 11.77 -8.99 50.91
C GLY A 259 12.16 -8.18 49.66
N GLN A 260 11.94 -8.78 48.48
CA GLN A 260 12.25 -8.17 47.17
C GLN A 260 10.94 -7.88 46.42
N LEU A 261 10.79 -6.66 45.90
CA LEU A 261 9.69 -6.28 45.02
C LEU A 261 10.06 -6.60 43.56
N ARG A 262 9.17 -7.25 42.83
CA ARG A 262 9.28 -7.43 41.37
C ARG A 262 8.15 -6.68 40.69
N LEU A 263 8.52 -5.70 39.87
CA LEU A 263 7.60 -4.95 39.01
C LEU A 263 7.86 -5.34 37.55
N GLY A 264 6.80 -5.54 36.79
CA GLY A 264 6.87 -5.84 35.37
C GLY A 264 5.67 -5.26 34.64
N ILE A 265 5.90 -4.77 33.43
CA ILE A 265 4.85 -4.41 32.47
C ILE A 265 4.84 -5.54 31.44
N TYR A 266 3.67 -6.08 31.16
CA TYR A 266 3.49 -7.21 30.25
C TYR A 266 2.56 -6.77 29.14
N ASP A 267 2.91 -7.08 27.89
CA ASP A 267 1.94 -7.04 26.80
C ASP A 267 1.09 -8.31 26.82
N ASP A 268 -0.19 -8.19 26.46
CA ASP A 268 -1.13 -9.30 26.41
C ASP A 268 -0.98 -10.13 25.13
N ALA A 269 -0.14 -9.68 24.18
CA ALA A 269 -0.06 -10.25 22.85
C ALA A 269 0.62 -11.63 22.84
N ASN A 270 1.58 -11.92 23.73
CA ASN A 270 2.23 -13.24 23.82
C ASN A 270 2.67 -13.68 25.22
N GLY A 271 2.25 -12.97 26.29
CA GLY A 271 2.55 -13.38 27.67
C GLY A 271 4.03 -13.29 28.08
N GLY A 272 4.83 -12.50 27.34
CA GLY A 272 6.22 -12.20 27.67
C GLY A 272 6.38 -10.76 28.21
N PRO A 273 7.43 -10.47 28.98
CA PRO A 273 7.81 -9.09 29.25
C PRO A 273 8.27 -8.43 27.94
N GLY A 274 7.72 -7.24 27.65
CA GLY A 274 8.13 -6.41 26.51
C GLY A 274 9.50 -5.76 26.68
#